data_AF-A0A819HTW1-F1
#
_entry.id   AF-A0A819HTW1-F1
#
_cell.length_a   1.000
_cell.length_b   1.000
_cell.length_c   1.000
_cell.angle_alpha   90.00
_cell.angle_beta   90.00
_cell.angle_gamma   90.00
#
_symmetry.space_group_name_H-M   'P 1'
#
loop_
_entity.id
_entity.type
_entity.pdbx_description
1 polymer ?
#
loop_
_entity_poly.entity_id
_entity_poly.type
_entity_poly.pdbx_seq_one_letter_code
_entity_poly.pdbx_strand_id
1 'polypeptide(L)'
;MHSSSNHEVRSGHSGNFSNHLTTEKLKDHRSNDITELHSKTNTYSSNEFNVHRVYDTWVAILQEPNNPKSPIGTQDYIDGYKELLKFFDQLGYIFKFVKDDVVDKLGILQTFVDKDKKRTILHFDTIQKAIEYETEHNLIKTNPINFTRTLLRLHRALLFIIEFL
;
A
#
# COMPACT_ATOMS: atom_id res chain seq x y z
N MET A 1 -34.76 60.97 19.89
CA MET A 1 -33.67 61.90 19.59
C MET A 1 -32.38 61.24 20.06
N HIS A 2 -31.44 61.06 19.12
CA HIS A 2 -29.97 60.84 19.20
C HIS A 2 -29.37 60.07 20.39
N SER A 3 -28.32 59.26 20.29
CA SER A 3 -27.50 58.61 19.25
C SER A 3 -26.32 58.00 20.01
N SER A 4 -25.90 56.77 19.65
CA SER A 4 -24.50 56.24 19.63
C SER A 4 -23.65 56.25 20.93
N SER A 5 -22.72 55.33 21.22
CA SER A 5 -22.20 54.07 20.65
C SER A 5 -21.16 53.52 21.66
N ASN A 6 -21.06 52.20 21.80
CA ASN A 6 -19.81 51.39 21.77
C ASN A 6 -20.10 49.99 22.34
N HIS A 7 -20.18 48.95 21.50
CA HIS A 7 -19.08 48.08 21.03
C HIS A 7 -18.52 47.15 22.11
N GLU A 8 -19.00 45.90 22.16
CA GLU A 8 -18.13 44.73 22.34
C GLU A 8 -18.78 43.46 21.75
N VAL A 9 -18.10 42.90 20.76
CA VAL A 9 -18.46 41.69 20.00
C VAL A 9 -17.70 40.53 20.64
N ARG A 10 -18.39 39.54 21.23
CA ARG A 10 -17.73 38.30 21.66
C ARG A 10 -17.59 37.36 20.46
N SER A 11 -16.35 37.25 20.01
CA SER A 11 -15.81 36.41 18.96
C SER A 11 -15.94 34.91 19.24
N GLY A 12 -16.11 34.14 18.16
CA GLY A 12 -16.14 32.70 18.14
C GLY A 12 -14.85 32.02 18.58
N HIS A 13 -15.00 30.82 19.13
CA HIS A 13 -13.90 29.89 19.41
C HIS A 13 -13.75 28.96 18.21
N SER A 14 -12.89 29.38 17.27
CA SER A 14 -12.35 28.49 16.24
C SER A 14 -11.20 27.70 16.87
N GLY A 15 -11.39 26.39 17.05
CA GLY A 15 -10.34 25.49 17.50
C GLY A 15 -9.31 25.31 16.37
N ASN A 16 -8.18 26.02 16.49
CA ASN A 16 -6.99 25.79 15.69
C ASN A 16 -6.42 24.39 16.01
N PHE A 17 -6.73 23.39 15.19
CA PHE A 17 -5.93 22.16 15.12
C PHE A 17 -4.67 22.46 14.31
N SER A 18 -3.61 22.84 15.01
CA SER A 18 -2.26 22.95 14.45
C SER A 18 -1.74 21.55 14.14
N ASN A 19 -1.92 21.10 12.90
CA ASN A 19 -1.24 19.92 12.38
C ASN A 19 0.18 20.30 11.96
N HIS A 20 1.05 20.49 12.95
CA HIS A 20 2.49 20.48 12.73
C HIS A 20 3.06 19.16 13.28
N LEU A 21 2.69 18.05 12.64
CA LEU A 21 3.38 16.78 12.84
C LEU A 21 4.71 16.88 12.09
N THR A 22 5.74 17.29 12.82
CA THR A 22 7.11 17.43 12.31
C THR A 22 7.57 16.13 11.65
N THR A 23 8.20 16.28 10.49
CA THR A 23 8.85 15.25 9.65
C THR A 23 9.86 14.36 10.39
N GLU A 24 10.24 14.72 11.61
CA GLU A 24 11.12 13.91 12.47
C GLU A 24 10.38 12.75 13.16
N LYS A 25 9.12 12.93 13.60
CA LYS A 25 8.35 11.83 14.22
C LYS A 25 8.01 10.69 13.25
N LEU A 26 7.98 10.98 11.94
CA LEU A 26 7.76 9.97 10.89
C LEU A 26 9.04 9.18 10.55
N LYS A 27 10.23 9.66 10.90
CA LYS A 27 11.50 8.96 10.65
C LYS A 27 11.83 7.94 11.73
N ASP A 28 11.52 8.25 13.00
CA ASP A 28 11.83 7.35 14.11
C ASP A 28 10.94 6.10 14.17
N HIS A 29 9.65 6.23 13.84
CA HIS A 29 8.79 5.04 13.67
C HIS A 29 9.19 4.20 12.45
N ARG A 30 9.62 4.85 11.35
CA ARG A 30 10.07 4.18 10.13
C ARG A 30 11.32 3.33 10.34
N SER A 31 12.24 3.76 11.21
CA SER A 31 13.48 3.01 11.42
C SER A 31 13.27 1.75 12.27
N ASN A 32 12.32 1.78 13.22
CA ASN A 32 12.00 0.63 14.05
C ASN A 32 11.12 -0.39 13.31
N ASP A 33 10.15 0.05 12.49
CA ASP A 33 9.33 -0.84 11.67
C ASP A 33 10.13 -1.56 10.57
N ILE A 34 11.10 -0.87 9.94
CA ILE A 34 11.97 -1.49 8.91
C ILE A 34 12.94 -2.50 9.54
N THR A 35 13.40 -2.24 10.76
CA THR A 35 14.27 -3.17 11.50
C THR A 35 13.46 -4.38 12.00
N GLU A 36 12.21 -4.16 12.39
CA GLU A 36 11.30 -5.25 12.80
C GLU A 36 10.90 -6.12 11.61
N LEU A 37 10.65 -5.53 10.43
CA LEU A 37 10.44 -6.26 9.17
C LEU A 37 11.68 -7.06 8.73
N HIS A 38 12.89 -6.50 8.84
CA HIS A 38 14.13 -7.23 8.52
C HIS A 38 14.49 -8.31 9.55
N SER A 39 14.07 -8.18 10.81
CA SER A 39 14.29 -9.20 11.84
C SER A 39 13.28 -10.35 11.78
N LYS A 40 12.06 -10.10 11.28
CA LYS A 40 11.00 -11.12 11.12
C LYS A 40 11.16 -12.01 9.89
N THR A 41 12.10 -11.73 9.00
CA THR A 41 12.35 -12.58 7.82
C THR A 41 13.20 -13.82 8.11
N ASN A 42 13.75 -13.97 9.31
CA ASN A 42 14.63 -15.10 9.65
C ASN A 42 13.94 -16.26 10.39
N THR A 43 12.60 -16.26 10.47
CA THR A 43 11.82 -17.38 11.01
C THR A 43 10.56 -17.65 10.17
N TYR A 44 10.74 -18.04 8.91
CA TYR A 44 9.72 -18.76 8.14
C TYR A 44 10.14 -20.22 8.04
N SER A 45 9.93 -20.99 9.10
CA SER A 45 9.97 -22.45 8.99
C SER A 45 8.67 -22.94 8.34
N SER A 46 8.81 -23.75 7.29
CA SER A 46 7.80 -24.53 6.54
C SER A 46 6.85 -23.79 5.58
N ASN A 47 7.35 -23.38 4.41
CA ASN A 47 6.53 -23.38 3.20
C ASN A 47 7.45 -23.48 1.97
N GLU A 48 7.78 -24.71 1.59
CA GLU A 48 8.51 -25.01 0.37
C GLU A 48 7.83 -24.35 -0.84
N PHE A 49 8.64 -23.81 -1.76
CA PHE A 49 8.12 -23.21 -2.98
C PHE A 49 7.28 -24.23 -3.75
N ASN A 50 6.05 -23.85 -4.12
CA ASN A 50 5.18 -24.68 -4.94
C ASN A 50 4.57 -23.82 -6.04
N VAL A 51 4.94 -24.11 -7.29
CA VAL A 51 4.50 -23.35 -8.47
C VAL A 51 2.98 -23.42 -8.68
N HIS A 52 2.34 -24.54 -8.34
CA HIS A 52 0.88 -24.67 -8.40
C HIS A 52 0.21 -23.75 -7.38
N ARG A 53 0.76 -23.63 -6.17
CA ARG A 53 0.24 -22.70 -5.16
C ARG A 53 0.30 -21.25 -5.65
N VAL A 54 1.39 -20.86 -6.31
CA VAL A 54 1.49 -19.52 -6.94
C VAL A 54 0.37 -19.37 -7.98
N TYR A 55 0.28 -20.28 -8.94
CA TYR A 55 -0.74 -20.23 -9.99
C TYR A 55 -2.16 -20.18 -9.43
N ASP A 56 -2.52 -21.09 -8.52
CA ASP A 56 -3.85 -21.19 -7.91
C ASP A 56 -4.21 -19.92 -7.15
N THR A 57 -3.24 -19.31 -6.46
CA THR A 57 -3.44 -18.03 -5.77
C THR A 57 -3.77 -16.92 -6.77
N TRP A 58 -3.02 -16.82 -7.87
CA TRP A 58 -3.27 -15.82 -8.91
C TRP A 58 -4.59 -16.05 -9.65
N VAL A 59 -4.97 -17.30 -9.91
CA VAL A 59 -6.28 -17.63 -10.49
C VAL A 59 -7.41 -17.26 -9.53
N ALA A 60 -7.27 -17.54 -8.23
CA ALA A 60 -8.28 -17.20 -7.23
C ALA A 60 -8.47 -15.69 -7.08
N ILE A 61 -7.41 -14.89 -7.26
CA ILE A 61 -7.48 -13.42 -7.27
C ILE A 61 -8.34 -12.91 -8.44
N LEU A 62 -8.30 -13.59 -9.58
CA LEU A 62 -9.00 -13.20 -10.81
C LEU A 62 -10.47 -13.65 -10.82
N GLN A 63 -11.24 -13.35 -9.75
CA GLN A 63 -12.62 -13.84 -9.47
C GLN A 63 -13.42 -14.24 -10.72
N GLU A 64 -13.46 -13.36 -11.73
CA GLU A 64 -13.95 -13.66 -13.08
C GLU A 64 -12.81 -13.51 -14.12
N PRO A 65 -12.13 -14.60 -14.55
CA PRO A 65 -10.92 -14.51 -15.37
C PRO A 65 -11.16 -13.88 -16.77
N ASN A 66 -12.39 -14.01 -17.27
CA ASN A 66 -12.79 -13.48 -18.58
C ASN A 66 -13.37 -12.06 -18.48
N ASN A 67 -13.46 -11.49 -17.28
CA ASN A 67 -13.96 -10.14 -17.06
C ASN A 67 -12.81 -9.19 -16.68
N PRO A 68 -12.35 -8.33 -17.60
CA PRO A 68 -11.27 -7.38 -17.30
C PRO A 68 -11.66 -6.31 -16.26
N LYS A 69 -12.94 -6.22 -15.90
CA LYS A 69 -13.45 -5.33 -14.84
C LYS A 69 -13.66 -6.04 -13.51
N SER A 70 -13.30 -7.32 -13.40
CA SER A 70 -13.41 -8.06 -12.15
C SER A 70 -12.63 -7.33 -11.05
N PRO A 71 -13.25 -7.04 -9.89
CA PRO A 71 -12.59 -6.34 -8.81
C PRO A 71 -11.46 -7.21 -8.25
N ILE A 72 -10.27 -6.61 -8.12
CA ILE A 72 -9.12 -7.30 -7.56
C ILE A 72 -8.93 -6.81 -6.13
N GLY A 73 -9.06 -7.72 -5.17
CA GLY A 73 -8.80 -7.44 -3.76
C GLY A 73 -7.34 -7.01 -3.58
N THR A 74 -7.13 -5.89 -2.90
CA THR A 74 -5.77 -5.37 -2.70
C THR A 74 -4.95 -6.31 -1.81
N GLN A 75 -5.57 -6.87 -0.78
CA GLN A 75 -4.91 -7.83 0.11
C GLN A 75 -4.57 -9.12 -0.64
N ASP A 76 -5.50 -9.61 -1.47
CA ASP A 76 -5.28 -10.82 -2.26
C ASP A 76 -4.11 -10.62 -3.23
N TYR A 77 -4.01 -9.45 -3.87
CA TYR A 77 -2.88 -9.09 -4.72
C TYR A 77 -1.55 -9.09 -3.96
N ILE A 78 -1.51 -8.54 -2.74
CA ILE A 78 -0.32 -8.57 -1.88
C ILE A 78 0.06 -10.01 -1.53
N ASP A 79 -0.93 -10.85 -1.23
CA ASP A 79 -0.69 -12.23 -0.83
C ASP A 79 -0.23 -13.10 -2.02
N GLY A 80 -0.75 -12.87 -3.23
CA GLY A 80 -0.24 -13.49 -4.46
C GLY A 80 1.23 -13.16 -4.72
N TYR A 81 1.66 -11.93 -4.42
CA TYR A 81 3.06 -11.56 -4.46
C TYR A 81 3.92 -12.24 -3.39
N LYS A 82 3.40 -12.45 -2.18
CA LYS A 82 4.14 -13.17 -1.13
C LYS A 82 4.43 -14.61 -1.53
N GLU A 83 3.49 -15.27 -2.21
CA GLU A 83 3.73 -16.59 -2.78
C GLU A 83 4.78 -16.54 -3.91
N LEU A 84 4.73 -15.51 -4.76
CA LEU A 84 5.74 -15.29 -5.80
C LEU A 84 7.14 -14.99 -5.23
N LEU A 85 7.24 -14.33 -4.08
CA LEU A 85 8.52 -14.08 -3.41
C LEU A 85 9.25 -15.37 -3.00
N LYS A 86 8.52 -16.45 -2.73
CA LYS A 86 9.12 -17.77 -2.44
C LYS A 86 9.79 -18.37 -3.68
N PHE A 87 9.32 -18.02 -4.89
CA PHE A 87 9.97 -18.41 -6.15
C PHE A 87 11.31 -17.70 -6.31
N PHE A 88 11.36 -16.40 -6.02
CA PHE A 88 12.62 -15.63 -6.07
C PHE A 88 13.69 -16.19 -5.15
N ASP A 89 13.30 -16.76 -4.00
CA ASP A 89 14.24 -17.45 -3.11
C ASP A 89 14.89 -18.69 -3.74
N GLN A 90 14.20 -19.35 -4.69
CA GLN A 90 14.74 -20.50 -5.42
C GLN A 90 15.69 -20.09 -6.56
N LEU A 91 15.52 -18.90 -7.12
CA LEU A 91 16.38 -18.39 -8.21
C LEU A 91 17.77 -17.95 -7.73
N GLY A 92 18.00 -17.94 -6.41
CA GLY A 92 19.29 -17.67 -5.80
C GLY A 92 19.65 -16.18 -5.73
N TYR A 93 20.88 -15.89 -5.30
CA TYR A 93 21.33 -14.56 -4.90
C TYR A 93 21.23 -13.49 -5.99
N ILE A 94 21.31 -13.88 -7.27
CA ILE A 94 21.24 -12.94 -8.40
C ILE A 94 19.89 -12.20 -8.39
N PHE A 95 18.81 -12.82 -7.94
CA PHE A 95 17.48 -12.19 -7.89
C PHE A 95 17.20 -11.42 -6.60
N LYS A 96 18.16 -11.37 -5.67
CA LYS A 96 17.98 -10.70 -4.37
C LYS A 96 17.58 -9.23 -4.53
N PHE A 97 18.22 -8.49 -5.43
CA PHE A 97 17.91 -7.06 -5.63
C PHE A 97 16.49 -6.84 -6.18
N VAL A 98 16.00 -7.76 -7.03
CA VAL A 98 14.63 -7.71 -7.55
C VAL A 98 13.65 -8.03 -6.42
N LYS A 99 13.96 -9.07 -5.65
CA LYS A 99 13.18 -9.47 -4.47
C LYS A 99 13.05 -8.31 -3.48
N ASP A 100 14.16 -7.66 -3.14
CA ASP A 100 14.20 -6.56 -2.18
C ASP A 100 13.37 -5.35 -2.67
N ASP A 101 13.45 -4.97 -3.95
CA ASP A 101 12.59 -3.91 -4.51
C ASP A 101 11.10 -4.29 -4.44
N VAL A 102 10.75 -5.53 -4.76
CA VAL A 102 9.36 -6.02 -4.65
C VAL A 102 8.88 -5.99 -3.20
N VAL A 103 9.68 -6.48 -2.24
CA VAL A 103 9.36 -6.47 -0.81
C VAL A 103 9.11 -5.05 -0.30
N ASP A 104 9.98 -4.11 -0.66
CA ASP A 104 9.83 -2.70 -0.27
C ASP A 104 8.52 -2.11 -0.80
N LYS A 105 8.13 -2.42 -2.05
CA LYS A 105 6.86 -1.95 -2.63
C LYS A 105 5.63 -2.60 -2.00
N LEU A 106 5.69 -3.89 -1.68
CA LEU A 106 4.62 -4.57 -0.95
C LEU A 106 4.44 -3.97 0.45
N GLY A 107 5.55 -3.63 1.13
CA GLY A 107 5.52 -2.93 2.41
C GLY A 107 4.76 -1.60 2.31
N ILE A 108 5.08 -0.79 1.29
CA ILE A 108 4.34 0.46 1.01
C ILE A 108 2.85 0.17 0.75
N LEU A 109 2.52 -0.81 -0.09
CA LEU A 109 1.13 -1.16 -0.41
C LEU A 109 0.35 -1.60 0.84
N GLN A 110 0.99 -2.36 1.73
CA GLN A 110 0.41 -2.82 2.99
C GLN A 110 0.10 -1.65 3.94
N THR A 111 0.83 -0.52 3.89
CA THR A 111 0.50 0.65 4.73
C THR A 111 -0.85 1.29 4.37
N PHE A 112 -1.35 1.08 3.15
CA PHE A 112 -2.68 1.50 2.72
C PHE A 112 -3.77 0.50 3.14
N VAL A 113 -3.39 -0.77 3.31
CA VAL A 113 -4.27 -1.88 3.71
C VAL A 113 -4.05 -2.19 5.19
N ASP A 114 -4.64 -1.38 6.04
CA ASP A 114 -4.72 -1.64 7.48
C ASP A 114 -6.13 -2.16 7.81
N LYS A 115 -6.22 -3.40 8.28
CA LYS A 115 -7.49 -4.12 8.48
C LYS A 115 -8.41 -3.41 9.47
N ASP A 116 -7.87 -2.58 10.36
CA ASP A 116 -8.64 -1.89 11.39
C ASP A 116 -9.04 -0.45 11.02
N LYS A 117 -8.64 0.04 9.84
CA LYS A 117 -8.93 1.42 9.40
C LYS A 117 -10.15 1.48 8.48
N LYS A 118 -11.16 2.25 8.89
CA LYS A 118 -12.34 2.59 8.04
C LYS A 118 -11.93 3.08 6.64
N ARG A 119 -10.86 3.88 6.53
CA ARG A 119 -10.33 4.36 5.26
C ARG A 119 -9.93 3.22 4.32
N THR A 120 -9.34 2.15 4.86
CA THR A 120 -8.93 0.97 4.08
C THR A 120 -10.16 0.26 3.51
N ILE A 121 -11.14 -0.03 4.36
CA ILE A 121 -12.39 -0.71 3.94
C ILE A 121 -13.14 0.11 2.88
N LEU A 122 -13.14 1.44 3.01
CA LEU A 122 -13.87 2.32 2.11
C LEU A 122 -13.18 2.50 0.74
N HIS A 123 -11.85 2.62 0.73
CA HIS A 123 -11.15 3.10 -0.46
C HIS A 123 -10.03 2.18 -0.96
N PHE A 124 -9.46 1.30 -0.12
CA PHE A 124 -8.29 0.48 -0.48
C PHE A 124 -8.56 -1.04 -0.46
N ASP A 125 -9.83 -1.43 -0.31
CA ASP A 125 -10.30 -2.81 -0.33
C ASP A 125 -10.02 -3.49 -1.69
N THR A 126 -10.28 -2.79 -2.79
CA THR A 126 -9.94 -3.24 -4.15
C THR A 126 -8.99 -2.26 -4.84
N ILE A 127 -8.21 -2.78 -5.78
CA ILE A 127 -7.29 -1.98 -6.60
C ILE A 127 -8.03 -0.86 -7.33
N GLN A 128 -9.19 -1.17 -7.91
CA GLN A 128 -9.99 -0.21 -8.68
C GLN A 128 -10.43 0.97 -7.82
N LYS A 129 -11.02 0.71 -6.64
CA LYS A 129 -11.45 1.75 -5.69
C LYS A 129 -10.27 2.61 -5.24
N ALA A 130 -9.10 2.01 -5.04
CA ALA A 130 -7.91 2.73 -4.60
C ALA A 130 -7.41 3.71 -5.67
N ILE A 131 -7.40 3.28 -6.93
CA ILE A 131 -7.02 4.13 -8.07
C ILE A 131 -8.02 5.27 -8.25
N GLU A 132 -9.32 4.98 -8.18
CA GLU A 132 -10.39 6.00 -8.26
C GLU A 132 -10.22 7.04 -7.15
N TYR A 133 -10.10 6.60 -5.90
CA TYR A 133 -9.90 7.48 -4.74
C TYR A 133 -8.69 8.40 -4.90
N GLU A 134 -7.53 7.84 -5.28
CA GLU A 134 -6.32 8.65 -5.44
C GLU A 134 -6.39 9.63 -6.62
N THR A 135 -7.12 9.26 -7.67
CA THR A 135 -7.32 10.11 -8.84
C THR A 135 -8.24 11.28 -8.51
N GLU A 136 -9.39 11.02 -7.87
CA GLU A 136 -10.36 12.04 -7.47
C GLU A 136 -9.78 13.06 -6.50
N HIS A 137 -8.91 12.61 -5.59
CA HIS A 137 -8.28 13.47 -4.58
C HIS A 137 -6.91 14.04 -5.05
N ASN A 138 -6.54 13.83 -6.31
CA ASN A 138 -5.29 14.31 -6.91
C ASN A 138 -4.03 13.90 -6.13
N LEU A 139 -4.06 12.75 -5.45
CA LEU A 139 -2.97 12.22 -4.62
C LEU A 139 -1.81 11.69 -5.46
N ILE A 140 -2.11 11.26 -6.70
CA ILE A 140 -1.11 10.73 -7.63
C ILE A 140 -0.03 11.78 -7.97
N LYS A 141 -0.44 13.05 -8.11
CA LYS A 141 0.44 14.17 -8.49
C LYS A 141 1.09 14.85 -7.29
N THR A 142 0.39 14.89 -6.15
CA THR A 142 0.78 15.67 -4.98
C THR A 142 1.61 14.88 -3.98
N ASN A 143 1.42 13.55 -3.91
CA ASN A 143 2.16 12.68 -3.02
C ASN A 143 3.15 11.79 -3.79
N PRO A 144 4.47 11.89 -3.53
CA PRO A 144 5.46 11.03 -4.19
C PRO A 144 5.30 9.54 -3.83
N ILE A 145 4.72 9.23 -2.67
CA ILE A 145 4.44 7.87 -2.20
C ILE A 145 2.92 7.68 -2.20
N ASN A 146 2.40 7.13 -3.29
CA ASN A 146 0.98 6.84 -3.46
C ASN A 146 0.77 5.39 -3.91
N PHE A 147 -0.44 4.89 -3.69
CA PHE A 147 -0.85 3.52 -3.98
C PHE A 147 -0.70 3.21 -5.47
N THR A 148 -1.22 4.08 -6.34
CA THR A 148 -1.26 3.87 -7.80
C THR A 148 0.14 3.73 -8.40
N ARG A 149 1.08 4.59 -8.01
CA ARG A 149 2.47 4.51 -8.47
C ARG A 149 3.18 3.27 -7.93
N THR A 150 2.90 2.88 -6.69
CA THR A 150 3.48 1.69 -6.06
C THR A 150 2.97 0.43 -6.75
N LEU A 151 1.66 0.35 -6.98
CA LEU A 151 1.00 -0.71 -7.73
C LEU A 151 1.56 -0.82 -9.15
N LEU A 152 1.72 0.28 -9.88
CA LEU A 152 2.25 0.26 -11.24
C LEU A 152 3.68 -0.33 -11.29
N ARG A 153 4.52 -0.03 -10.29
CA ARG A 153 5.87 -0.59 -10.20
C ARG A 153 5.84 -2.09 -9.93
N LEU A 154 4.97 -2.54 -9.01
CA LEU A 154 4.72 -3.96 -8.79
C LEU A 154 4.26 -4.62 -10.09
N HIS A 155 3.19 -4.13 -10.71
CA HIS A 155 2.66 -4.69 -11.95
C HIS A 155 3.73 -4.81 -13.06
N ARG A 156 4.60 -3.80 -13.23
CA ARG A 156 5.74 -3.91 -14.16
C ARG A 156 6.74 -4.98 -13.77
N ALA A 157 7.01 -5.16 -12.48
CA ALA A 157 7.83 -6.28 -12.00
C ALA A 157 7.15 -7.62 -12.27
N LEU A 158 5.82 -7.74 -12.14
CA LEU A 158 5.09 -8.96 -12.51
C LEU A 158 5.25 -9.29 -13.99
N LEU A 159 5.05 -8.30 -14.87
CA LEU A 159 5.25 -8.48 -16.31
C LEU A 159 6.68 -8.92 -16.62
N PHE A 160 7.68 -8.31 -15.97
CA PHE A 160 9.07 -8.73 -16.13
C PHE A 160 9.28 -10.20 -15.71
N ILE A 161 8.66 -10.66 -14.62
CA ILE A 161 8.75 -12.05 -14.17
C ILE A 161 8.07 -12.99 -15.17
N ILE A 162 6.89 -12.62 -15.69
CA ILE A 162 6.16 -13.40 -16.68
C ILE A 162 6.97 -13.55 -17.97
N GLU A 163 7.60 -12.48 -18.45
CA GLU A 163 8.46 -12.51 -19.64
C GLU A 163 9.78 -13.27 -19.41
N PHE A 164 10.23 -13.37 -18.16
CA PHE A 164 11.44 -14.09 -17.80
C PHE A 164 11.23 -15.62 -17.70
N LEU A 165 10.00 -16.06 -17.40
CA LEU A 165 9.59 -17.47 -17.26
C LEU A 165 9.31 -18.13 -18.61
#